data_AF-A0A6L7RYY0-F1
#
_entry.id   AF-A0A6L7RYY0-F1
#
_cell.length_a   1.000
_cell.length_b   1.000
_cell.length_c   1.000
_cell.angle_alpha   90.00
_cell.angle_beta   90.00
_cell.angle_gamma   90.00
#
_symmetry.space_group_name_H-M   'P 1'
#
loop_
_entity.id
_entity.type
_entity.pdbx_description
1 polymer ?
#
loop_
_entity_poly.entity_id
_entity_poly.type
_entity_poly.pdbx_seq_one_letter_code
_entity_poly.pdbx_strand_id
1 'polypeptide(L)'
;AGVLRGKPTPMTSAKTVDVRVPADAEFVIEGRLEPGERRVEGPFGDHFGHYSGAAEFPVFHINAITRKRSPVYPATVVGKPPQEDRALGDAAQLATKPLIRLMRKEVRDMWSYYESGFHNLLVVSVDSRYSREQMKTAFGILGEGQLSLTKVLVLVDSATDPSDTKSVARAVSRNFRAETDFRLLAHTAQDTLDFTGDAFEKGSKMVLDATGYGHEPDRIDGPKLRFDPTTLSSAILKHRLLCDNILVLRVKSGYPEQRALLEQAVNDPRAKSLKAVVLVSDDVDIEDDVELIWGIFTRFDCALDVVFTGQRFVGITPVYSGVMGIDATWKPGYQKPLEMDPDIVRLVDRRWSEYWD
;
A
#
# COMPACT_ATOMS: atom_id res chain seq x y z
N ALA A 1 -7.28 -25.74 -0.94
CA ALA A 1 -7.84 -26.42 0.26
C ALA A 1 -7.31 -27.85 0.46
N GLY A 2 -7.58 -28.79 -0.46
CA GLY A 2 -7.18 -30.21 -0.29
C GLY A 2 -5.68 -30.44 -0.08
N VAL A 3 -4.84 -29.75 -0.86
CA VAL A 3 -3.36 -29.77 -0.72
C VAL A 3 -2.93 -29.30 0.67
N LEU A 4 -3.39 -28.11 1.10
CA LEU A 4 -3.04 -27.55 2.42
C LEU A 4 -3.47 -28.45 3.58
N ARG A 5 -4.61 -29.14 3.45
CA ARG A 5 -5.17 -29.99 4.50
C ARG A 5 -4.69 -31.45 4.43
N GLY A 6 -3.97 -31.84 3.37
CA GLY A 6 -3.57 -33.22 3.08
C GLY A 6 -4.72 -34.19 2.78
N LYS A 7 -5.96 -33.70 2.61
CA LYS A 7 -7.15 -34.53 2.32
C LYS A 7 -8.28 -33.76 1.63
N PRO A 8 -9.11 -34.41 0.77
CA PRO A 8 -10.19 -33.76 0.02
C PRO A 8 -11.25 -33.09 0.89
N THR A 9 -11.61 -31.83 0.59
CA THR A 9 -12.69 -31.09 1.29
C THR A 9 -14.03 -31.83 1.14
N PRO A 10 -14.71 -32.20 2.24
CA PRO A 10 -16.05 -32.75 2.16
C PRO A 10 -16.99 -31.72 1.53
N MET A 11 -17.67 -32.10 0.46
CA MET A 11 -18.62 -31.24 -0.25
C MET A 11 -20.01 -31.88 -0.23
N THR A 12 -21.05 -31.06 -0.31
CA THR A 12 -22.44 -31.47 -0.50
C THR A 12 -23.08 -30.63 -1.61
N SER A 13 -24.20 -31.09 -2.17
CA SER A 13 -24.96 -30.30 -3.14
C SER A 13 -25.77 -29.21 -2.42
N ALA A 14 -25.77 -28.01 -2.99
CA ALA A 14 -26.69 -26.94 -2.61
C ALA A 14 -28.16 -27.35 -2.85
N LYS A 15 -29.11 -26.63 -2.25
CA LYS A 15 -30.54 -26.96 -2.28
C LYS A 15 -31.30 -26.40 -3.48
N THR A 16 -30.91 -25.23 -3.96
CA THR A 16 -31.65 -24.42 -4.93
C THR A 16 -30.86 -24.08 -6.19
N VAL A 17 -29.55 -24.32 -6.16
CA VAL A 17 -28.62 -24.03 -7.27
C VAL A 17 -27.73 -25.24 -7.53
N ASP A 18 -27.33 -25.46 -8.78
CA ASP A 18 -26.51 -26.61 -9.19
C ASP A 18 -25.01 -26.36 -8.94
N VAL A 19 -24.66 -26.20 -7.65
CA VAL A 19 -23.28 -26.05 -7.20
C VAL A 19 -23.01 -26.91 -5.96
N ARG A 20 -21.74 -27.25 -5.76
CA ARG A 20 -21.26 -27.98 -4.58
C ARG A 20 -20.70 -26.99 -3.56
N VAL A 21 -21.07 -27.16 -2.30
CA VAL A 21 -20.64 -26.31 -1.18
C VAL A 21 -19.92 -27.15 -0.10
N PRO A 22 -19.05 -26.55 0.74
CA PRO A 22 -18.42 -27.27 1.84
C PRO A 22 -19.47 -27.87 2.77
N ALA A 23 -19.41 -29.18 3.03
CA ALA A 23 -20.40 -29.88 3.83
C ALA A 23 -20.37 -29.49 5.32
N ASP A 24 -19.28 -28.89 5.77
CA ASP A 24 -19.01 -28.43 7.12
C ASP A 24 -19.18 -26.91 7.32
N ALA A 25 -19.71 -26.19 6.32
CA ALA A 25 -20.00 -24.77 6.43
C ALA A 25 -21.00 -24.46 7.57
N GLU A 26 -20.79 -23.35 8.28
CA GLU A 26 -21.72 -22.87 9.32
C GLU A 26 -23.04 -22.39 8.71
N PHE A 27 -22.92 -21.64 7.61
CA PHE A 27 -24.01 -21.12 6.79
C PHE A 27 -23.69 -21.32 5.31
N VAL A 28 -24.73 -21.55 4.51
CA VAL A 28 -24.68 -21.48 3.05
C VAL A 28 -25.85 -20.58 2.61
N ILE A 29 -25.52 -19.49 1.92
CA ILE A 29 -26.50 -18.57 1.34
C ILE A 29 -26.53 -18.83 -0.16
N GLU A 30 -27.67 -19.27 -0.65
CA GLU A 30 -27.88 -19.65 -2.03
C GLU A 30 -28.78 -18.63 -2.73
N GLY A 31 -28.50 -18.32 -3.98
CA GLY A 31 -29.20 -17.24 -4.67
C GLY A 31 -28.80 -17.08 -6.12
N ARG A 32 -29.24 -15.98 -6.72
CA ARG A 32 -28.95 -15.60 -8.10
C ARG A 32 -28.66 -14.10 -8.24
N LEU A 33 -27.95 -13.75 -9.30
CA LEU A 33 -27.73 -12.38 -9.73
C LEU A 33 -28.54 -12.16 -11.02
N GLU A 34 -29.33 -11.10 -11.08
CA GLU A 34 -30.04 -10.71 -12.30
C GLU A 34 -29.13 -9.79 -13.15
N PRO A 35 -28.83 -10.12 -14.41
CA PRO A 35 -28.00 -9.26 -15.25
C PRO A 35 -28.55 -7.84 -15.36
N GLY A 36 -27.72 -6.85 -15.04
CA GLY A 36 -28.07 -5.44 -15.11
C GLY A 36 -28.79 -4.89 -13.88
N GLU A 37 -29.25 -5.72 -12.94
CA GLU A 37 -29.77 -5.22 -11.65
C GLU A 37 -28.62 -4.83 -10.73
N ARG A 38 -28.58 -3.56 -10.35
CA ARG A 38 -27.61 -3.01 -9.41
C ARG A 38 -28.29 -2.13 -8.38
N ARG A 39 -27.65 -1.99 -7.22
CA ARG A 39 -28.04 -1.03 -6.17
C ARG A 39 -26.79 -0.39 -5.59
N VAL A 40 -26.98 0.79 -5.02
CA VAL A 40 -25.92 1.50 -4.31
C VAL A 40 -25.51 0.72 -3.06
N GLU A 41 -24.24 0.36 -2.98
CA GLU A 41 -23.57 -0.16 -1.78
C GLU A 41 -22.64 0.92 -1.23
N GLY A 42 -22.40 0.89 0.08
CA GLY A 42 -21.58 1.87 0.77
C GLY A 42 -22.30 3.19 1.11
N PRO A 43 -21.56 4.18 1.66
CA PRO A 43 -20.13 4.13 1.93
C PRO A 43 -19.79 3.09 3.02
N PHE A 44 -18.60 2.49 2.94
CA PHE A 44 -18.15 1.45 3.87
C PHE A 44 -16.67 1.67 4.20
N GLY A 45 -16.24 1.35 5.42
CA GLY A 45 -14.82 1.43 5.79
C GLY A 45 -14.05 0.27 5.18
N ASP A 46 -12.93 0.54 4.50
CA ASP A 46 -12.13 -0.49 3.86
C ASP A 46 -10.77 -0.74 4.54
N HIS A 47 -10.03 -1.69 3.97
CA HIS A 47 -8.72 -2.10 4.45
C HIS A 47 -7.60 -1.08 4.20
N PHE A 48 -7.84 -0.01 3.43
CA PHE A 48 -6.94 1.15 3.39
C PHE A 48 -7.16 2.07 4.60
N GLY A 49 -8.12 1.77 5.47
CA GLY A 49 -8.44 2.59 6.63
C GLY A 49 -9.13 3.90 6.28
N HIS A 50 -9.80 3.95 5.13
CA HIS A 50 -10.62 5.07 4.69
C HIS A 50 -12.04 4.59 4.37
N TYR A 51 -12.99 5.51 4.26
CA TYR A 51 -14.32 5.18 3.75
C TYR A 51 -14.29 5.05 2.23
N SER A 52 -14.67 3.91 1.66
CA SER A 52 -14.90 3.83 0.22
C SER A 52 -16.13 4.63 -0.19
N GLY A 53 -16.08 5.23 -1.38
CA GLY A 53 -17.23 5.90 -1.98
C GLY A 53 -18.35 4.91 -2.30
N ALA A 54 -19.60 5.39 -2.26
CA ALA A 54 -20.74 4.57 -2.64
C ALA A 54 -20.79 4.35 -4.17
N ALA A 55 -21.07 3.12 -4.60
CA ALA A 55 -21.14 2.77 -6.02
C ALA A 55 -22.21 1.70 -6.29
N GLU A 56 -22.59 1.52 -7.55
CA GLU A 56 -23.59 0.53 -7.94
C GLU A 56 -22.98 -0.87 -8.10
N PHE A 57 -23.41 -1.82 -7.26
CA PHE A 57 -23.00 -3.22 -7.29
C PHE A 57 -24.16 -4.18 -7.59
N PRO A 58 -23.90 -5.39 -8.11
CA PRO A 58 -24.94 -6.39 -8.37
C PRO A 58 -25.75 -6.77 -7.13
N VAL A 59 -27.06 -6.99 -7.31
CA VAL A 59 -27.97 -7.43 -6.23
C VAL A 59 -28.00 -8.95 -6.15
N PHE A 60 -27.69 -9.51 -4.99
CA PHE A 60 -27.79 -10.95 -4.73
C PHE A 60 -29.17 -11.33 -4.16
N HIS A 61 -29.99 -12.02 -4.97
CA HIS A 61 -31.31 -12.51 -4.57
C HIS A 61 -31.21 -13.86 -3.89
N ILE A 62 -31.50 -13.90 -2.60
CA ILE A 62 -31.42 -15.11 -1.78
C ILE A 62 -32.62 -16.01 -2.06
N ASN A 63 -32.34 -17.24 -2.51
CA ASN A 63 -33.34 -18.29 -2.67
C ASN A 63 -33.49 -19.13 -1.39
N ALA A 64 -32.37 -19.42 -0.71
CA ALA A 64 -32.34 -20.24 0.50
C ALA A 64 -31.14 -19.91 1.39
N ILE A 65 -31.32 -20.06 2.70
CA ILE A 65 -30.24 -20.06 3.68
C ILE A 65 -30.27 -21.41 4.40
N THR A 66 -29.20 -22.19 4.29
CA THR A 66 -29.02 -23.42 5.06
C THR A 66 -27.91 -23.25 6.09
N ARG A 67 -28.00 -23.96 7.22
CA ARG A 67 -27.09 -23.78 8.36
C ARG A 67 -27.00 -25.02 9.23
N LYS A 68 -25.95 -25.09 10.06
CA LYS A 68 -25.89 -26.06 11.17
C LYS A 68 -26.99 -25.78 12.21
N ARG A 69 -27.27 -26.77 13.06
CA ARG A 69 -28.28 -26.66 14.14
C ARG A 69 -27.95 -25.51 15.10
N SER A 70 -26.69 -25.41 15.49
CA SER A 70 -26.13 -24.35 16.35
C SER A 70 -24.96 -23.70 15.62
N PRO A 71 -25.23 -22.79 14.67
CA PRO A 71 -24.19 -22.25 13.82
C PRO A 71 -23.40 -21.16 14.55
N VAL A 72 -22.15 -20.98 14.15
CA VAL A 72 -21.33 -19.81 14.50
C VAL A 72 -21.30 -18.87 13.30
N TYR A 73 -21.60 -17.60 13.49
CA TYR A 73 -21.51 -16.59 12.43
C TYR A 73 -20.11 -15.96 12.45
N PRO A 74 -19.20 -16.34 11.53
CA PRO A 74 -17.93 -15.66 11.43
C PRO A 74 -18.17 -14.25 10.87
N ALA A 75 -17.67 -13.25 11.59
CA ALA A 75 -17.66 -11.87 11.15
C ALA A 75 -16.26 -11.32 11.31
N THR A 76 -15.87 -10.43 10.40
CA THR A 76 -14.61 -9.69 10.46
C THR A 76 -14.91 -8.21 10.31
N VAL A 77 -13.99 -7.38 10.77
CA VAL A 77 -14.05 -5.93 10.62
C VAL A 77 -12.77 -5.50 9.93
N VAL A 78 -12.93 -4.68 8.90
CA VAL A 78 -11.81 -4.02 8.20
C VAL A 78 -11.78 -2.54 8.59
N GLY A 79 -10.63 -1.91 8.41
CA GLY A 79 -10.42 -0.53 8.81
C GLY A 79 -8.96 -0.14 8.80
N LYS A 80 -8.61 0.87 9.60
CA LYS A 80 -7.22 1.33 9.73
C LYS A 80 -6.35 0.14 10.18
N PRO A 81 -5.28 -0.21 9.45
CA PRO A 81 -4.46 -1.37 9.76
C PRO A 81 -3.79 -1.21 11.14
N PRO A 82 -3.51 -2.32 11.86
CA PRO A 82 -3.76 -3.71 11.45
C PRO A 82 -5.18 -4.19 11.79
N GLN A 83 -5.78 -5.02 10.93
CA GLN A 83 -6.99 -5.80 11.21
C GLN A 83 -6.75 -7.30 10.95
N GLU A 84 -7.78 -8.14 11.04
CA GLU A 84 -7.65 -9.60 10.81
C GLU A 84 -7.09 -9.95 9.42
N ASP A 85 -7.41 -9.11 8.43
CA ASP A 85 -6.91 -9.19 7.06
C ASP A 85 -5.38 -9.20 6.97
N ARG A 86 -4.66 -8.55 7.90
CA ARG A 86 -3.20 -8.65 8.02
C ARG A 86 -2.76 -10.10 8.13
N ALA A 87 -3.32 -10.85 9.07
CA ALA A 87 -2.88 -12.22 9.35
C ALA A 87 -3.17 -13.15 8.15
N LEU A 88 -4.31 -12.93 7.50
CA LEU A 88 -4.71 -13.67 6.30
C LEU A 88 -3.79 -13.35 5.11
N GLY A 89 -3.50 -12.06 4.88
CA GLY A 89 -2.62 -11.60 3.83
C GLY A 89 -1.18 -12.07 4.02
N ASP A 90 -0.65 -11.98 5.25
CA ASP A 90 0.68 -12.49 5.62
C ASP A 90 0.81 -13.98 5.34
N ALA A 91 -0.19 -14.78 5.74
CA ALA A 91 -0.21 -16.21 5.44
C ALA A 91 -0.29 -16.48 3.92
N ALA A 92 -1.09 -15.71 3.18
CA ALA A 92 -1.22 -15.86 1.74
C ALA A 92 0.08 -15.52 1.00
N GLN A 93 0.76 -14.43 1.36
CA GLN A 93 2.06 -14.10 0.76
C GLN A 93 3.12 -15.15 1.09
N LEU A 94 3.22 -15.62 2.33
CA LEU A 94 4.16 -16.67 2.71
C LEU A 94 3.93 -17.98 1.94
N ALA A 95 2.66 -18.35 1.71
CA ALA A 95 2.30 -19.54 0.94
C ALA A 95 2.61 -19.40 -0.56
N THR A 96 2.57 -18.19 -1.12
CA THR A 96 2.71 -17.92 -2.56
C THR A 96 4.13 -17.51 -2.97
N LYS A 97 4.94 -16.95 -2.06
CA LYS A 97 6.36 -16.60 -2.27
C LYS A 97 7.20 -17.72 -2.93
N PRO A 98 7.06 -19.01 -2.62
CA PRO A 98 7.82 -20.04 -3.33
C PRO A 98 7.44 -20.16 -4.82
N LEU A 99 6.18 -19.89 -5.16
CA LEU A 99 5.66 -20.03 -6.53
C LEU A 99 6.21 -18.93 -7.44
N ILE A 100 6.29 -17.69 -6.98
CA ILE A 100 6.87 -16.61 -7.80
C ILE A 100 8.34 -16.88 -8.12
N ARG A 101 9.10 -17.50 -7.21
CA ARG A 101 10.50 -17.92 -7.42
C ARG A 101 10.65 -19.09 -8.39
N LEU A 102 9.58 -19.84 -8.66
CA LEU A 102 9.59 -20.83 -9.74
C LEU A 102 9.50 -20.15 -11.11
N MET A 103 8.69 -19.09 -11.21
CA MET A 103 8.46 -18.34 -12.45
C MET A 103 9.57 -17.30 -12.73
N ARG A 104 10.13 -16.70 -11.68
CA ARG A 104 11.13 -15.62 -11.71
C ARG A 104 12.31 -15.99 -10.83
N LYS A 105 13.35 -16.58 -11.43
CA LYS A 105 14.50 -17.14 -10.71
C LYS A 105 15.39 -16.09 -10.07
N GLU A 106 15.32 -14.87 -10.59
CA GLU A 106 16.02 -13.69 -10.09
C GLU A 106 15.38 -13.12 -8.82
N VAL A 107 14.13 -13.45 -8.51
CA VAL A 107 13.47 -13.04 -7.26
C VAL A 107 13.96 -13.92 -6.11
N ARG A 108 14.47 -13.29 -5.06
CA ARG A 108 14.97 -13.97 -3.85
C ARG A 108 13.90 -14.00 -2.76
N ASP A 109 13.28 -12.87 -2.52
CA ASP A 109 12.14 -12.71 -1.62
C ASP A 109 11.32 -11.48 -2.00
N MET A 110 10.12 -11.35 -1.45
CA MET A 110 9.26 -10.18 -1.58
C MET A 110 8.44 -9.93 -0.32
N TRP A 111 8.03 -8.70 -0.08
CA TRP A 111 7.13 -8.36 1.03
C TRP A 111 6.14 -7.29 0.59
N SER A 112 4.87 -7.61 0.74
CA SER A 112 3.76 -6.70 0.52
C SER A 112 3.33 -6.16 1.88
N TYR A 113 3.28 -4.83 2.02
CA TYR A 113 3.13 -4.18 3.33
C TYR A 113 1.65 -4.03 3.69
N TYR A 114 1.19 -4.75 4.71
CA TYR A 114 -0.20 -4.70 5.17
C TYR A 114 -0.61 -3.29 5.62
N GLU A 115 0.35 -2.51 6.15
CA GLU A 115 0.17 -1.13 6.57
C GLU A 115 -0.31 -0.24 5.42
N SER A 116 0.07 -0.61 4.19
CA SER A 116 -0.31 0.07 2.95
C SER A 116 -1.54 -0.54 2.27
N GLY A 117 -2.23 -1.49 2.93
CA GLY A 117 -3.28 -2.29 2.31
C GLY A 117 -2.76 -3.37 1.36
N PHE A 118 -1.55 -3.88 1.61
CA PHE A 118 -0.79 -4.84 0.79
C PHE A 118 -0.38 -4.31 -0.60
N HIS A 119 -1.35 -3.90 -1.41
CA HIS A 119 -1.15 -3.61 -2.83
C HIS A 119 -0.52 -2.24 -3.10
N ASN A 120 -0.44 -1.31 -2.14
CA ASN A 120 0.18 -0.01 -2.44
C ASN A 120 1.72 -0.04 -2.38
N LEU A 121 2.32 -0.87 -1.53
CA LEU A 121 3.77 -1.01 -1.41
C LEU A 121 4.21 -2.48 -1.46
N LEU A 122 5.02 -2.79 -2.47
CA LEU A 122 5.70 -4.07 -2.63
C LEU A 122 7.20 -3.85 -2.69
N VAL A 123 7.94 -4.56 -1.84
CA VAL A 123 9.40 -4.60 -1.90
C VAL A 123 9.84 -5.98 -2.39
N VAL A 124 10.75 -6.02 -3.34
CA VAL A 124 11.25 -7.27 -3.95
C VAL A 124 12.77 -7.28 -3.88
N SER A 125 13.33 -8.29 -3.22
CA SER A 125 14.76 -8.54 -3.26
C SER A 125 15.10 -9.36 -4.50
N VAL A 126 16.04 -8.85 -5.29
CA VAL A 126 16.42 -9.44 -6.57
C VAL A 126 17.91 -9.72 -6.63
N ASP A 127 18.26 -10.78 -7.35
CA ASP A 127 19.63 -11.12 -7.72
C ASP A 127 19.79 -11.00 -9.23
N SER A 128 20.22 -9.82 -9.67
CA SER A 128 20.41 -9.52 -11.09
C SER A 128 21.73 -10.08 -11.60
N ARG A 129 21.66 -10.76 -12.74
CA ARG A 129 22.77 -11.44 -13.42
C ARG A 129 23.43 -10.55 -14.46
N TYR A 130 22.70 -9.55 -14.95
CA TYR A 130 23.16 -8.59 -15.93
C TYR A 130 22.48 -7.23 -15.72
N SER A 131 23.06 -6.18 -16.32
CA SER A 131 22.57 -4.81 -16.15
C SER A 131 21.11 -4.67 -16.59
N ARG A 132 20.30 -4.04 -15.73
CA ARG A 132 18.86 -3.76 -15.94
C ARG A 132 17.96 -4.98 -15.97
N GLU A 133 18.43 -6.16 -15.56
CA GLU A 133 17.57 -7.33 -15.38
C GLU A 133 16.44 -7.05 -14.38
N GLN A 134 16.76 -6.37 -13.27
CA GLN A 134 15.79 -5.99 -12.26
C GLN A 134 14.60 -5.19 -12.82
N MET A 135 14.82 -4.37 -13.85
CA MET A 135 13.73 -3.61 -14.49
C MET A 135 12.79 -4.52 -15.31
N LYS A 136 13.35 -5.55 -15.97
CA LYS A 136 12.53 -6.60 -16.62
C LYS A 136 11.71 -7.35 -15.57
N THR A 137 12.29 -7.65 -14.41
CA THR A 137 11.59 -8.29 -13.29
C THR A 137 10.46 -7.40 -12.78
N ALA A 138 10.70 -6.10 -12.61
CA ALA A 138 9.69 -5.14 -12.17
C ALA A 138 8.47 -5.12 -13.10
N PHE A 139 8.66 -4.93 -14.40
CA PHE A 139 7.53 -4.94 -15.35
C PHE A 139 6.80 -6.27 -15.39
N GLY A 140 7.53 -7.38 -15.23
CA GLY A 140 6.92 -8.69 -15.11
C GLY A 140 6.02 -8.81 -13.87
N ILE A 141 6.48 -8.33 -12.72
CA ILE A 141 5.70 -8.34 -11.46
C ILE A 141 4.46 -7.44 -11.58
N LEU A 142 4.62 -6.25 -12.16
CA LEU A 142 3.51 -5.32 -12.39
C LEU A 142 2.50 -5.81 -13.43
N GLY A 143 2.82 -6.86 -14.19
CA GLY A 143 1.88 -7.54 -15.10
C GLY A 143 1.26 -8.82 -14.51
N GLU A 144 1.62 -9.22 -13.30
CA GLU A 144 1.33 -10.56 -12.77
C GLU A 144 0.16 -10.57 -11.79
N GLY A 145 -1.01 -11.04 -12.24
CA GLY A 145 -2.15 -11.34 -11.35
C GLY A 145 -2.44 -10.24 -10.33
N GLN A 146 -2.50 -10.60 -9.04
CA GLN A 146 -2.74 -9.67 -7.95
C GLN A 146 -1.57 -8.69 -7.67
N LEU A 147 -0.35 -9.03 -8.10
CA LEU A 147 0.81 -8.13 -7.95
C LEU A 147 0.73 -6.95 -8.92
N SER A 148 -0.10 -7.02 -9.98
CA SER A 148 -0.33 -5.90 -10.89
C SER A 148 -0.99 -4.69 -10.22
N LEU A 149 -1.66 -4.90 -9.09
CA LEU A 149 -2.23 -3.82 -8.28
C LEU A 149 -1.17 -2.98 -7.56
N THR A 150 0.09 -3.47 -7.48
CA THR A 150 1.22 -2.74 -6.87
C THR A 150 1.30 -1.30 -7.36
N LYS A 151 1.13 -0.31 -6.46
CA LYS A 151 1.32 1.12 -6.79
C LYS A 151 2.80 1.51 -6.76
N VAL A 152 3.49 1.13 -5.70
CA VAL A 152 4.92 1.41 -5.49
C VAL A 152 5.69 0.11 -5.40
N LEU A 153 6.57 -0.11 -6.39
CA LEU A 153 7.47 -1.25 -6.40
C LEU A 153 8.89 -0.78 -6.07
N VAL A 154 9.47 -1.30 -5.00
CA VAL A 154 10.87 -1.08 -4.64
C VAL A 154 11.66 -2.35 -4.91
N LEU A 155 12.72 -2.26 -5.71
CA LEU A 155 13.67 -3.34 -5.91
C LEU A 155 14.87 -3.12 -5.00
N VAL A 156 15.31 -4.16 -4.31
CA VAL A 156 16.50 -4.11 -3.43
C VAL A 156 17.42 -5.28 -3.72
N ASP A 157 18.68 -5.16 -3.30
CA ASP A 157 19.65 -6.26 -3.45
C ASP A 157 19.19 -7.52 -2.71
N SER A 158 19.61 -8.68 -3.22
CA SER A 158 19.30 -10.01 -2.68
C SER A 158 19.63 -10.22 -1.20
N ALA A 159 20.55 -9.42 -0.64
CA ALA A 159 20.91 -9.46 0.78
C ALA A 159 19.99 -8.60 1.68
N THR A 160 19.12 -7.78 1.10
CA THR A 160 18.19 -6.92 1.82
C THR A 160 16.92 -7.68 2.14
N ASP A 161 16.59 -7.80 3.43
CA ASP A 161 15.29 -8.31 3.86
C ASP A 161 14.18 -7.32 3.43
N PRO A 162 13.24 -7.73 2.55
CA PRO A 162 12.18 -6.85 2.06
C PRO A 162 11.14 -6.51 3.14
N SER A 163 11.08 -7.26 4.25
CA SER A 163 10.15 -7.03 5.37
C SER A 163 10.70 -6.09 6.44
N ASP A 164 12.03 -5.88 6.50
CA ASP A 164 12.65 -4.92 7.41
C ASP A 164 12.69 -3.52 6.79
N THR A 165 11.76 -2.67 7.21
CA THR A 165 11.62 -1.27 6.77
C THR A 165 12.92 -0.48 6.87
N LYS A 166 13.74 -0.74 7.90
CA LYS A 166 15.03 -0.04 8.10
C LYS A 166 16.07 -0.50 7.09
N SER A 167 16.09 -1.80 6.78
CA SER A 167 16.96 -2.36 5.75
C SER A 167 16.59 -1.81 4.37
N VAL A 168 15.30 -1.76 4.04
CA VAL A 168 14.78 -1.20 2.78
C VAL A 168 15.10 0.29 2.66
N ALA A 169 14.80 1.09 3.69
CA ALA A 169 15.10 2.52 3.68
C ALA A 169 16.61 2.79 3.55
N ARG A 170 17.46 1.93 4.13
CA ARG A 170 18.92 1.98 3.96
C ARG A 170 19.35 1.63 2.54
N ALA A 171 18.73 0.64 1.90
CA ALA A 171 19.00 0.28 0.51
C ALA A 171 18.66 1.46 -0.42
N VAL A 172 17.47 2.05 -0.26
CA VAL A 172 17.08 3.28 -0.99
C VAL A 172 18.08 4.40 -0.74
N SER A 173 18.49 4.60 0.50
CA SER A 173 19.47 5.64 0.87
C SER A 173 20.82 5.48 0.17
N ARG A 174 21.29 4.24 -0.01
CA ARG A 174 22.61 3.93 -0.59
C ARG A 174 22.61 3.87 -2.10
N ASN A 175 21.56 3.31 -2.68
CA ASN A 175 21.64 2.82 -4.04
C ASN A 175 20.80 3.66 -5.00
N PHE A 176 19.66 4.19 -4.56
CA PHE A 176 18.71 4.85 -5.46
C PHE A 176 19.25 6.18 -6.02
N ARG A 177 19.27 6.29 -7.35
CA ARG A 177 19.54 7.52 -8.10
C ARG A 177 18.38 7.84 -9.03
N ALA A 178 17.72 8.96 -8.78
CA ALA A 178 16.53 9.38 -9.52
C ALA A 178 16.72 9.37 -11.05
N GLU A 179 17.92 9.71 -11.52
CA GLU A 179 18.27 9.83 -12.93
C GLU A 179 18.20 8.50 -13.68
N THR A 180 18.55 7.40 -13.01
CA THR A 180 18.68 6.09 -13.66
C THR A 180 17.66 5.08 -13.15
N ASP A 181 17.14 5.27 -11.94
CA ASP A 181 16.53 4.20 -11.16
C ASP A 181 15.05 4.44 -10.85
N PHE A 182 14.53 5.63 -11.16
CA PHE A 182 13.11 5.93 -11.05
C PHE A 182 12.38 5.64 -12.36
N ARG A 183 11.23 4.98 -12.29
CA ARG A 183 10.29 4.86 -13.41
C ARG A 183 8.90 5.22 -12.99
N LEU A 184 8.30 6.17 -13.69
CA LEU A 184 6.87 6.46 -13.63
C LEU A 184 6.15 5.65 -14.71
N LEU A 185 5.05 5.01 -14.34
CA LEU A 185 4.06 4.42 -15.24
C LEU A 185 2.77 5.21 -15.06
N ALA A 186 2.54 6.19 -15.93
CA ALA A 186 1.35 7.03 -15.90
C ALA A 186 0.17 6.34 -16.62
N HIS A 187 -1.05 6.72 -16.25
CA HIS A 187 -2.30 6.25 -16.88
C HIS A 187 -2.46 4.74 -16.86
N THR A 188 -2.25 4.14 -15.69
CA THR A 188 -2.41 2.71 -15.44
C THR A 188 -3.77 2.40 -14.81
N ALA A 189 -4.20 1.14 -14.92
CA ALA A 189 -5.26 0.62 -14.06
C ALA A 189 -4.80 0.65 -12.59
N GLN A 190 -5.72 0.94 -11.69
CA GLN A 190 -5.49 1.01 -10.26
C GLN A 190 -6.58 0.25 -9.50
N ASP A 191 -6.29 -0.11 -8.25
CA ASP A 191 -7.26 -0.67 -7.32
C ASP A 191 -8.51 0.20 -7.24
N THR A 192 -9.68 -0.45 -7.25
CA THR A 192 -11.00 0.18 -7.12
C THR A 192 -11.13 1.07 -5.87
N LEU A 193 -10.40 0.75 -4.81
CA LEU A 193 -10.42 1.48 -3.54
C LEU A 193 -9.38 2.61 -3.47
N ASP A 194 -8.42 2.65 -4.40
CA ASP A 194 -7.43 3.73 -4.42
C ASP A 194 -8.06 5.01 -5.02
N PHE A 195 -8.38 5.94 -4.13
CA PHE A 195 -8.98 7.24 -4.45
C PHE A 195 -7.96 8.33 -4.77
N THR A 196 -6.66 8.00 -4.87
CA THR A 196 -5.59 9.01 -5.05
C THR A 196 -5.38 9.43 -6.50
N GLY A 197 -5.79 8.58 -7.44
CA GLY A 197 -5.65 8.81 -8.88
C GLY A 197 -6.64 9.83 -9.47
N ASP A 198 -6.60 9.99 -10.79
CA ASP A 198 -7.41 10.98 -11.52
C ASP A 198 -8.89 10.59 -11.66
N ALA A 199 -9.18 9.29 -11.64
CA ALA A 199 -10.53 8.76 -11.66
C ALA A 199 -10.60 7.36 -11.04
N PHE A 200 -11.83 6.85 -10.89
CA PHE A 200 -12.08 5.48 -10.47
C PHE A 200 -11.30 4.46 -11.33
N GLU A 201 -10.55 3.57 -10.66
CA GLU A 201 -9.69 2.53 -11.28
C GLU A 201 -8.58 3.06 -12.20
N LYS A 202 -8.28 4.36 -12.15
CA LYS A 202 -7.23 5.02 -12.94
C LYS A 202 -6.25 5.72 -12.03
N GLY A 203 -4.97 5.57 -12.34
CA GLY A 203 -3.92 6.26 -11.60
C GLY A 203 -2.56 6.03 -12.24
N SER A 204 -1.54 6.00 -11.40
CA SER A 204 -0.16 5.76 -11.82
C SER A 204 0.59 4.88 -10.84
N LYS A 205 1.69 4.30 -11.33
CA LYS A 205 2.58 3.42 -10.56
C LYS A 205 4.00 3.95 -10.65
N MET A 206 4.82 3.63 -9.65
CA MET A 206 6.25 3.91 -9.72
C MET A 206 7.11 2.71 -9.35
N VAL A 207 8.28 2.65 -9.98
CA VAL A 207 9.35 1.71 -9.66
C VAL A 207 10.55 2.48 -9.15
N LEU A 208 11.06 2.06 -8.00
CA LEU A 208 12.27 2.54 -7.37
C LEU A 208 13.31 1.40 -7.39
N ASP A 209 14.29 1.51 -8.26
CA ASP A 209 15.41 0.55 -8.28
C ASP A 209 16.47 0.97 -7.25
N ALA A 210 16.46 0.32 -6.08
CA ALA A 210 17.44 0.51 -5.02
C ALA A 210 18.42 -0.67 -4.94
N THR A 211 18.66 -1.36 -6.07
CA THR A 211 19.72 -2.35 -6.18
C THR A 211 21.08 -1.66 -6.37
N GLY A 212 22.14 -2.20 -5.80
CA GLY A 212 23.50 -1.70 -5.98
C GLY A 212 24.16 -2.17 -7.29
N TYR A 213 23.38 -2.74 -8.22
CA TYR A 213 23.94 -3.38 -9.41
C TYR A 213 24.55 -2.35 -10.37
N GLY A 214 25.86 -2.44 -10.58
CA GLY A 214 26.55 -1.69 -11.63
C GLY A 214 27.00 -0.28 -11.24
N HIS A 215 26.94 0.08 -9.95
CA HIS A 215 27.60 1.29 -9.46
C HIS A 215 28.04 1.15 -7.99
N GLU A 216 29.00 1.99 -7.60
CA GLU A 216 29.37 2.12 -6.18
C GLU A 216 28.21 2.70 -5.37
N PRO A 217 27.97 2.20 -4.14
CA PRO A 217 26.97 2.75 -3.24
C PRO A 217 27.32 4.19 -2.85
N ASP A 218 26.29 5.03 -2.69
CA ASP A 218 26.47 6.35 -2.12
C ASP A 218 26.86 6.21 -0.64
N ARG A 219 27.80 7.05 -0.19
CA ARG A 219 28.22 7.06 1.20
C ARG A 219 27.08 7.57 2.08
N ILE A 220 26.60 6.73 3.00
CA ILE A 220 25.87 7.21 4.17
C ILE A 220 26.92 7.71 5.17
N ASP A 221 27.37 8.95 5.01
CA ASP A 221 28.07 9.61 6.09
C ASP A 221 27.06 9.82 7.23
N GLY A 222 27.46 9.52 8.48
CA GLY A 222 26.58 9.49 9.66
C GLY A 222 25.73 10.75 9.89
N PRO A 223 24.86 10.77 10.90
CA PRO A 223 23.62 11.53 10.81
C PRO A 223 23.93 13.02 10.72
N LYS A 224 23.07 13.75 10.01
CA LYS A 224 22.17 14.70 10.68
C LYS A 224 21.52 15.55 9.61
N LEU A 225 20.21 15.55 9.61
CA LEU A 225 19.46 16.73 9.26
C LEU A 225 20.08 17.93 9.99
N ARG A 226 20.82 18.78 9.25
CA ARG A 226 21.70 19.83 9.84
C ARG A 226 20.94 21.10 10.19
N PHE A 227 19.63 21.03 10.15
CA PHE A 227 18.72 22.13 10.38
C PHE A 227 17.45 21.58 11.00
N ASP A 228 16.71 22.44 11.68
CA ASP A 228 15.37 22.13 12.14
C ASP A 228 14.38 22.43 10.99
N PRO A 229 13.71 21.42 10.41
CA PRO A 229 12.74 21.64 9.33
C PRO A 229 11.57 22.51 9.73
N THR A 230 11.24 22.62 11.02
CA THR A 230 10.16 23.51 11.46
C THR A 230 10.45 24.98 11.15
N THR A 231 11.72 25.32 10.89
CA THR A 231 12.11 26.67 10.43
C THR A 231 11.74 26.97 8.97
N LEU A 232 11.36 25.96 8.17
CA LEU A 232 10.94 26.17 6.78
C LEU A 232 9.54 26.81 6.70
N SER A 233 8.64 26.39 7.59
CA SER A 233 7.27 26.87 7.64
C SER A 233 6.61 26.56 8.98
N SER A 234 5.80 27.49 9.47
CA SER A 234 4.95 27.29 10.65
C SER A 234 3.85 26.22 10.46
N ALA A 235 3.67 25.72 9.23
CA ALA A 235 2.79 24.60 8.93
C ALA A 235 3.38 23.24 9.33
N ILE A 236 4.70 23.14 9.48
CA ILE A 236 5.37 21.90 9.90
C ILE A 236 5.21 21.76 11.42
N LEU A 237 4.57 20.68 11.83
CA LEU A 237 4.28 20.38 13.24
C LEU A 237 5.38 19.54 13.88
N LYS A 238 5.92 18.58 13.11
CA LYS A 238 6.93 17.62 13.58
C LYS A 238 7.68 17.05 12.39
N HIS A 239 8.86 16.50 12.62
CA HIS A 239 9.63 15.80 11.59
C HIS A 239 10.25 14.51 12.14
N ARG A 240 10.51 13.55 11.25
CA ARG A 240 11.26 12.32 11.52
C ARG A 240 12.21 12.07 10.35
N LEU A 241 13.45 11.68 10.65
CA LEU A 241 14.44 11.33 9.64
C LEU A 241 14.62 9.81 9.62
N LEU A 242 14.27 9.16 8.52
CA LEU A 242 14.42 7.73 8.33
C LEU A 242 15.75 7.43 7.64
N CYS A 243 16.54 6.53 8.23
CA CYS A 243 17.85 6.08 7.71
C CYS A 243 18.74 7.23 7.22
N ASP A 244 18.70 8.36 7.93
CA ASP A 244 19.47 9.58 7.70
C ASP A 244 19.24 10.33 6.38
N ASN A 245 18.33 9.87 5.50
CA ASN A 245 18.18 10.44 4.15
C ASN A 245 16.74 10.62 3.65
N ILE A 246 15.75 10.10 4.36
CA ILE A 246 14.33 10.30 4.01
C ILE A 246 13.70 11.13 5.12
N LEU A 247 13.39 12.40 4.82
CA LEU A 247 12.80 13.33 5.77
C LEU A 247 11.29 13.27 5.67
N VAL A 248 10.62 12.89 6.75
CA VAL A 248 9.16 12.96 6.86
C VAL A 248 8.80 14.22 7.64
N LEU A 249 7.88 15.00 7.10
CA LEU A 249 7.35 16.23 7.69
C LEU A 249 5.86 16.05 7.95
N ARG A 250 5.47 16.08 9.22
CA ARG A 250 4.06 16.13 9.61
C ARG A 250 3.58 17.58 9.54
N VAL A 251 2.55 17.84 8.74
CA VAL A 251 2.07 19.20 8.46
C VAL A 251 0.62 19.39 8.89
N LYS A 252 0.23 20.64 9.20
CA LYS A 252 -1.15 20.99 9.55
C LYS A 252 -2.13 20.62 8.43
N SER A 253 -3.23 19.97 8.79
CA SER A 253 -4.31 19.68 7.86
C SER A 253 -4.94 20.95 7.27
N GLY A 254 -5.36 20.88 6.02
CA GLY A 254 -6.00 22.00 5.32
C GLY A 254 -5.08 23.18 4.99
N TYR A 255 -3.75 23.02 5.09
CA TYR A 255 -2.81 24.03 4.62
C TYR A 255 -2.93 24.16 3.08
N PRO A 256 -3.33 25.32 2.54
CA PRO A 256 -3.72 25.46 1.12
C PRO A 256 -2.56 25.31 0.12
N GLU A 257 -1.32 25.25 0.61
CA GLU A 257 -0.11 25.29 -0.19
C GLU A 257 0.83 24.09 0.11
N GLN A 258 0.27 22.90 0.40
CA GLN A 258 1.04 21.68 0.67
C GLN A 258 2.09 21.41 -0.42
N ARG A 259 1.69 21.52 -1.68
CA ARG A 259 2.59 21.37 -2.83
C ARG A 259 3.73 22.38 -2.82
N ALA A 260 3.45 23.65 -2.56
CA ALA A 260 4.47 24.69 -2.52
C ALA A 260 5.43 24.48 -1.33
N LEU A 261 4.93 24.02 -0.18
CA LEU A 261 5.75 23.65 0.95
C LEU A 261 6.67 22.46 0.64
N LEU A 262 6.15 21.44 -0.05
CA LEU A 262 6.97 20.30 -0.49
C LEU A 262 8.07 20.78 -1.45
N GLU A 263 7.71 21.61 -2.44
CA GLU A 263 8.64 22.20 -3.39
C GLU A 263 9.70 23.07 -2.69
N GLN A 264 9.32 23.86 -1.69
CA GLN A 264 10.24 24.62 -0.85
C GLN A 264 11.20 23.69 -0.09
N ALA A 265 10.68 22.61 0.50
CA ALA A 265 11.46 21.67 1.30
C ALA A 265 12.47 20.88 0.46
N VAL A 266 12.08 20.38 -0.73
CA VAL A 266 13.01 19.65 -1.61
C VAL A 266 14.06 20.55 -2.23
N ASN A 267 13.73 21.81 -2.53
CA ASN A 267 14.67 22.77 -3.11
C ASN A 267 15.55 23.46 -2.06
N ASP A 268 15.32 23.26 -0.76
CA ASP A 268 16.16 23.85 0.28
C ASP A 268 17.62 23.35 0.13
N PRO A 269 18.62 24.25 0.05
CA PRO A 269 20.02 23.86 -0.08
C PRO A 269 20.52 22.91 1.02
N ARG A 270 19.90 22.96 2.21
CA ARG A 270 20.22 22.12 3.37
C ARG A 270 19.62 20.72 3.26
N ALA A 271 18.63 20.52 2.38
CA ALA A 271 17.99 19.23 2.10
C ALA A 271 18.65 18.46 0.95
N LYS A 272 19.63 19.05 0.24
CA LYS A 272 20.27 18.46 -0.95
C LYS A 272 20.91 17.08 -0.76
N SER A 273 21.28 16.72 0.47
CA SER A 273 21.85 15.40 0.77
C SER A 273 20.79 14.31 0.96
N LEU A 274 19.52 14.69 1.10
CA LEU A 274 18.41 13.75 1.29
C LEU A 274 18.10 13.04 -0.03
N LYS A 275 17.59 11.81 0.08
CA LYS A 275 17.01 11.08 -1.06
C LYS A 275 15.55 11.47 -1.28
N ALA A 276 14.82 11.69 -0.19
CA ALA A 276 13.43 12.07 -0.28
C ALA A 276 12.97 12.99 0.86
N VAL A 277 11.96 13.79 0.57
CA VAL A 277 11.13 14.51 1.54
C VAL A 277 9.69 14.06 1.35
N VAL A 278 9.00 13.70 2.42
CA VAL A 278 7.61 13.24 2.39
C VAL A 278 6.77 14.11 3.31
N LEU A 279 5.68 14.69 2.81
CA LEU A 279 4.69 15.35 3.65
C LEU A 279 3.60 14.36 4.04
N VAL A 280 3.22 14.36 5.32
CA VAL A 280 2.06 13.62 5.84
C VAL A 280 1.17 14.54 6.65
N SER A 281 -0.13 14.22 6.70
CA SER A 281 -1.12 14.98 7.48
C SER A 281 -0.89 14.88 8.99
N ASP A 282 -1.51 15.80 9.74
CA ASP A 282 -1.38 15.90 11.20
C ASP A 282 -1.97 14.72 11.99
N ASP A 283 -2.87 13.95 11.38
CA ASP A 283 -3.48 12.74 11.91
C ASP A 283 -2.54 11.51 11.86
N VAL A 284 -1.37 11.63 11.24
CA VAL A 284 -0.37 10.55 11.16
C VAL A 284 0.62 10.68 12.31
N ASP A 285 0.69 9.68 13.20
CA ASP A 285 1.81 9.58 14.13
C ASP A 285 3.07 9.11 13.41
N ILE A 286 3.97 10.05 13.14
CA ILE A 286 5.22 9.75 12.44
C ILE A 286 6.20 8.90 13.26
N GLU A 287 6.02 8.72 14.57
CA GLU A 287 6.89 7.82 15.37
C GLU A 287 6.46 6.36 15.32
N ASP A 288 5.21 6.10 14.92
CA ASP A 288 4.68 4.76 14.73
C ASP A 288 4.91 4.32 13.27
N ASP A 289 5.63 3.21 13.07
CA ASP A 289 5.97 2.75 11.73
C ASP A 289 4.73 2.28 10.94
N VAL A 290 3.68 1.80 11.61
CA VAL A 290 2.42 1.39 10.97
C VAL A 290 1.66 2.60 10.47
N GLU A 291 1.44 3.59 11.34
CA GLU A 291 0.77 4.82 10.94
C GLU A 291 1.55 5.58 9.87
N LEU A 292 2.88 5.58 9.96
CA LEU A 292 3.74 6.23 8.98
C LEU A 292 3.61 5.59 7.60
N ILE A 293 3.69 4.26 7.48
CA ILE A 293 3.57 3.57 6.19
C ILE A 293 2.14 3.73 5.65
N TRP A 294 1.13 3.61 6.51
CA TRP A 294 -0.26 3.87 6.13
C TRP A 294 -0.43 5.28 5.56
N GLY A 295 -0.05 6.30 6.34
CA GLY A 295 -0.20 7.70 5.98
C GLY A 295 0.54 8.09 4.71
N ILE A 296 1.71 7.47 4.46
CA ILE A 296 2.45 7.67 3.21
C ILE A 296 1.74 6.95 2.06
N PHE A 297 1.57 5.63 2.11
CA PHE A 297 1.29 4.85 0.91
C PHE A 297 -0.19 4.77 0.49
N THR A 298 -1.12 5.30 1.30
CA THR A 298 -2.55 5.34 0.95
C THR A 298 -3.04 6.72 0.50
N ARG A 299 -2.18 7.74 0.42
CA ARG A 299 -2.60 9.15 0.23
C ARG A 299 -1.87 9.90 -0.89
N PHE A 300 -1.25 9.19 -1.82
CA PHE A 300 -0.68 9.82 -3.01
C PHE A 300 -0.81 8.97 -4.26
N ASP A 301 -0.93 9.67 -5.40
CA ASP A 301 -0.73 9.13 -6.74
C ASP A 301 0.69 9.47 -7.25
N CYS A 302 1.34 8.52 -7.92
CA CYS A 302 2.74 8.66 -8.29
C CYS A 302 3.00 9.78 -9.32
N ALA A 303 2.05 10.11 -10.19
CA ALA A 303 2.19 11.11 -11.24
C ALA A 303 1.76 12.50 -10.75
N LEU A 304 0.75 12.57 -9.89
CA LEU A 304 0.21 13.84 -9.39
C LEU A 304 1.04 14.41 -8.23
N ASP A 305 1.50 13.54 -7.33
CA ASP A 305 1.95 13.96 -6.00
C ASP A 305 3.46 13.81 -5.78
N VAL A 306 4.17 13.17 -6.71
CA VAL A 306 5.63 13.06 -6.66
C VAL A 306 6.27 14.21 -7.41
N VAL A 307 7.30 14.81 -6.81
CA VAL A 307 8.17 15.82 -7.43
C VAL A 307 9.61 15.42 -7.38
N PHE A 308 10.41 16.06 -8.22
CA PHE A 308 11.86 16.06 -8.09
C PHE A 308 12.38 17.49 -8.17
N THR A 309 13.49 17.77 -7.50
CA THR A 309 14.17 19.07 -7.59
C THR A 309 14.61 19.43 -9.01
N GLY A 310 14.85 18.42 -9.86
CA GLY A 310 15.17 18.61 -11.27
C GLY A 310 14.42 17.63 -12.16
N GLN A 311 13.97 18.13 -13.31
CA GLN A 311 13.39 17.34 -14.38
C GLN A 311 13.86 17.90 -15.71
N ARG A 312 14.28 17.03 -16.62
CA ARG A 312 14.65 17.38 -17.99
C ARG A 312 14.35 16.24 -18.94
N PHE A 313 14.26 16.54 -20.22
CA PHE A 313 14.15 15.50 -21.25
C PHE A 313 15.53 15.11 -21.80
N VAL A 314 15.76 13.81 -21.97
CA VAL A 314 16.85 13.25 -22.78
C VAL A 314 16.20 12.52 -23.95
N GLY A 315 16.23 13.13 -25.13
CA GLY A 315 15.32 12.75 -26.21
C GLY A 315 13.87 12.96 -25.76
N ILE A 316 13.01 11.94 -25.90
CA ILE A 316 11.62 11.97 -25.40
C ILE A 316 11.48 11.41 -23.97
N THR A 317 12.58 10.95 -23.36
CA THR A 317 12.53 10.33 -22.03
C THR A 317 12.65 11.40 -20.95
N PRO A 318 11.68 11.51 -20.01
CA PRO A 318 11.86 12.35 -18.83
C PRO A 318 12.92 11.72 -17.91
N VAL A 319 13.88 12.52 -17.49
CA VAL A 319 14.92 12.17 -16.53
C VAL A 319 14.78 13.11 -15.34
N TYR A 320 14.68 12.52 -14.16
CA TYR A 320 14.51 13.22 -12.88
C TYR A 320 15.83 13.26 -12.12
N SER A 321 16.04 14.26 -11.28
CA SER A 321 17.29 14.41 -10.54
C SER A 321 17.12 15.05 -9.17
N GLY A 322 18.08 14.78 -8.29
CA GLY A 322 18.15 15.34 -6.94
C GLY A 322 17.10 14.74 -5.98
N VAL A 323 16.53 15.57 -5.12
CA VAL A 323 15.67 15.10 -4.01
C VAL A 323 14.27 14.81 -4.53
N MET A 324 13.74 13.62 -4.21
CA MET A 324 12.35 13.25 -4.48
C MET A 324 11.43 13.85 -3.41
N GLY A 325 10.33 14.48 -3.81
CA GLY A 325 9.28 14.91 -2.91
C GLY A 325 8.04 14.05 -3.07
N ILE A 326 7.36 13.69 -1.98
CA ILE A 326 6.06 13.00 -2.03
C ILE A 326 5.06 13.78 -1.17
N ASP A 327 3.96 14.21 -1.78
CA ASP A 327 2.82 14.78 -1.06
C ASP A 327 1.81 13.68 -0.69
N ALA A 328 2.01 13.07 0.48
CA ALA A 328 1.08 12.10 1.06
C ALA A 328 0.13 12.74 2.09
N THR A 329 -0.10 14.04 1.99
CA THR A 329 -1.13 14.70 2.79
C THR A 329 -2.52 14.35 2.27
N TRP A 330 -3.51 14.44 3.16
CA TRP A 330 -4.91 14.32 2.79
C TRP A 330 -5.33 15.51 1.93
N LYS A 331 -5.98 15.23 0.79
CA LYS A 331 -6.34 16.23 -0.22
C LYS A 331 -7.86 16.40 -0.29
N PRO A 332 -8.38 17.61 -0.58
CA PRO A 332 -9.81 17.81 -0.78
C PRO A 332 -10.38 16.83 -1.81
N GLY A 333 -11.46 16.14 -1.45
CA GLY A 333 -12.10 15.13 -2.29
C GLY A 333 -11.62 13.69 -2.05
N TYR A 334 -10.52 13.50 -1.32
CA TYR A 334 -10.14 12.17 -0.85
C TYR A 334 -11.18 11.60 0.09
N GLN A 335 -11.22 10.28 0.14
CA GLN A 335 -12.02 9.58 1.13
C GLN A 335 -11.51 9.91 2.53
N LYS A 336 -12.45 10.08 3.47
CA LYS A 336 -12.09 10.39 4.85
C LYS A 336 -11.46 9.16 5.51
N PRO A 337 -10.48 9.35 6.41
CA PRO A 337 -10.02 8.28 7.28
C PRO A 337 -11.20 7.67 8.05
N LEU A 338 -11.14 6.36 8.27
CA LEU A 338 -12.15 5.65 9.02
C LEU A 338 -12.06 6.04 10.50
N GLU A 339 -13.18 6.47 11.08
CA GLU A 339 -13.31 6.77 12.50
C GLU A 339 -14.43 5.93 13.10
N MET A 340 -14.22 5.45 14.33
CA MET A 340 -15.28 4.74 15.06
C MET A 340 -16.22 5.73 15.71
N ASP A 341 -17.52 5.52 15.54
CA ASP A 341 -18.55 6.32 16.21
C ASP A 341 -18.41 6.18 17.75
N PRO A 342 -18.23 7.29 18.51
CA PRO A 342 -18.06 7.24 19.95
C PRO A 342 -19.22 6.57 20.71
N ASP A 343 -20.45 6.65 20.21
CA ASP A 343 -21.60 5.97 20.80
C ASP A 343 -21.52 4.45 20.59
N ILE A 344 -21.02 4.02 19.42
CA ILE A 344 -20.79 2.60 19.13
C ILE A 344 -19.64 2.05 19.98
N VAL A 345 -18.55 2.80 20.13
CA VAL A 345 -17.44 2.42 21.04
C VAL A 345 -17.97 2.22 22.46
N ARG A 346 -18.70 3.21 23.00
CA ARG A 346 -19.32 3.10 24.33
C ARG A 346 -20.27 1.91 24.46
N LEU A 347 -21.04 1.62 23.41
CA LEU A 347 -21.94 0.47 23.37
C LEU A 347 -21.16 -0.84 23.44
N VAL A 348 -20.10 -1.00 22.64
CA VAL A 348 -19.25 -2.19 22.63
C VAL A 348 -18.59 -2.39 23.99
N ASP A 349 -17.97 -1.33 24.54
CA ASP A 349 -17.29 -1.38 25.85
C ASP A 349 -18.25 -1.82 26.97
N ARG A 350 -19.47 -1.27 26.99
CA ARG A 350 -20.47 -1.62 27.99
C ARG A 350 -20.88 -3.09 27.90
N ARG A 351 -21.01 -3.63 26.68
CA ARG A 351 -21.50 -4.99 26.45
C ARG A 351 -20.41 -6.05 26.50
N TRP A 352 -19.14 -5.67 26.54
CA TRP A 352 -18.02 -6.62 26.48
C TRP A 352 -18.12 -7.72 27.55
N SER A 353 -18.44 -7.34 28.78
CA SER A 353 -18.66 -8.25 29.92
C SER A 353 -19.83 -9.21 29.72
N GLU A 354 -20.86 -8.84 28.95
CA GLU A 354 -22.01 -9.73 28.67
C GLU A 354 -21.62 -10.97 27.86
N TYR A 355 -20.51 -10.89 27.12
CA TYR A 355 -20.08 -11.92 26.17
C TYR A 355 -18.83 -12.68 26.59
N TRP A 356 -17.96 -12.07 27.42
CA TRP A 356 -16.60 -12.57 27.64
C TRP A 356 -16.14 -12.64 29.12
N ASP A 357 -17.05 -12.49 30.09
CA ASP A 357 -16.76 -12.71 31.53
C ASP A 357 -16.88 -14.18 31.98
#